data_AF-A0A529TBP4-F1
#
_entry.id   AF-A0A529TBP4-F1
#
_cell.length_a   1.000
_cell.length_b   1.000
_cell.length_c   1.000
_cell.angle_alpha   90.00
_cell.angle_beta   90.00
_cell.angle_gamma   90.00
#
_symmetry.space_group_name_H-M   'P 1'
#
loop_
_entity.id
_entity.type
_entity.pdbx_description
1 polymer ?
#
loop_
_entity_poly.entity_id
_entity_poly.type
_entity_poly.pdbx_seq_one_letter_code
_entity_poly.pdbx_strand_id
1 'polypeptide(L)'
;MFFASDNWAGVHPDISANLARHADGVATAYGDGDLDRAVYRRFNEIFEREVQVFFAATGTAANALSMAALNRIGGIALCHSEAHMNVDEFGAMGFY
;
A
#
# COMPACT_ATOMS: atom_id res chain seq x y z
N MET A 1 11.62 -8.64 -25.08
CA MET A 1 11.57 -8.03 -23.72
C MET A 1 10.73 -6.77 -23.80
N PHE A 2 9.82 -6.57 -22.85
CA PHE A 2 9.03 -5.35 -22.72
C PHE A 2 9.70 -4.46 -21.67
N PHE A 3 9.96 -3.19 -21.99
CA PHE A 3 10.72 -2.25 -21.15
C PHE A 3 9.95 -0.96 -20.85
N ALA A 4 8.62 -1.00 -20.95
CA ALA A 4 7.78 0.18 -20.73
C ALA A 4 7.58 0.48 -19.23
N SER A 5 7.17 -0.53 -18.47
CA SER A 5 7.00 -0.42 -17.02
C SER A 5 7.14 -1.80 -16.37
N ASP A 6 7.57 -1.80 -15.12
CA ASP A 6 7.60 -2.96 -14.23
C ASP A 6 6.21 -3.41 -13.78
N ASN A 7 5.21 -2.52 -13.78
CA ASN A 7 3.82 -2.89 -13.48
C ASN A 7 3.16 -3.81 -14.54
N TRP A 8 3.87 -4.10 -15.65
CA TRP A 8 3.48 -5.11 -16.63
C TRP A 8 3.95 -6.52 -16.23
N ALA A 9 4.84 -6.62 -15.24
CA ALA A 9 5.28 -7.91 -14.72
C ALA A 9 4.14 -8.61 -13.97
N GLY A 10 4.06 -9.92 -14.15
CA GLY A 10 3.13 -10.76 -13.38
C GLY A 10 3.57 -10.94 -11.92
N VAL A 11 2.72 -11.62 -11.16
CA VAL A 11 2.98 -11.96 -9.77
C VAL A 11 4.12 -12.99 -9.62
N HIS A 12 4.96 -12.83 -8.59
CA HIS A 12 6.02 -13.78 -8.28
C HIS A 12 5.44 -15.17 -7.90
N PRO A 13 6.03 -16.31 -8.32
CA PRO A 13 5.47 -17.64 -8.07
C PRO A 13 5.17 -17.94 -6.60
N ASP A 14 6.04 -17.49 -5.68
CA ASP A 14 5.82 -17.68 -4.24
C ASP A 14 4.57 -16.96 -3.73
N ILE A 15 4.22 -15.80 -4.31
CA ILE A 15 3.00 -15.07 -3.93
C ILE A 15 1.77 -15.87 -4.39
N SER A 16 1.75 -16.34 -5.64
CA SER A 16 0.67 -17.19 -6.15
C SER A 16 0.50 -18.48 -5.33
N ALA A 17 1.60 -19.15 -5.00
CA ALA A 17 1.59 -20.35 -4.18
C ALA A 17 1.09 -20.08 -2.76
N ASN A 18 1.44 -18.94 -2.17
CA ASN A 18 0.96 -18.53 -0.85
C ASN A 18 -0.54 -18.20 -0.87
N LEU A 19 -1.03 -17.55 -1.93
CA LEU A 19 -2.45 -17.24 -2.08
C LEU A 19 -3.27 -18.55 -2.12
N ALA A 20 -2.84 -19.51 -2.95
CA ALA A 20 -3.51 -20.82 -3.04
C ALA A 20 -3.47 -21.58 -1.71
N ARG A 21 -2.34 -21.51 -0.98
CA ARG A 21 -2.17 -22.21 0.31
C ARG A 21 -3.12 -21.70 1.40
N HIS A 22 -3.45 -20.41 1.39
CA HIS A 22 -4.30 -19.78 2.40
C HIS A 22 -5.72 -19.48 1.88
N ALA A 23 -6.13 -20.11 0.78
CA ALA A 23 -7.45 -19.92 0.19
C ALA A 23 -8.57 -20.73 0.89
N ASP A 24 -8.20 -21.73 1.70
CA ASP A 24 -9.14 -22.57 2.44
C ASP A 24 -9.24 -22.16 3.93
N GLY A 25 -10.30 -22.61 4.60
CA GLY A 25 -10.54 -22.37 6.01
C GLY A 25 -11.27 -21.06 6.31
N VAL A 26 -11.12 -20.59 7.55
CA VAL A 26 -11.77 -19.37 8.05
C VAL A 26 -10.72 -18.46 8.65
N ALA A 27 -10.76 -17.19 8.26
CA ALA A 27 -9.94 -16.14 8.83
C ALA A 27 -10.83 -15.00 9.32
N THR A 28 -10.34 -14.27 10.32
CA THR A 28 -10.97 -13.01 10.75
C THR A 28 -10.88 -11.98 9.64
N ALA A 29 -11.95 -11.20 9.47
CA ALA A 29 -11.98 -10.13 8.49
C ALA A 29 -11.24 -8.87 9.01
N TYR A 30 -10.89 -7.97 8.09
CA TYR A 30 -10.42 -6.61 8.39
C TYR A 30 -9.13 -6.51 9.22
N GLY A 31 -8.16 -7.40 9.00
CA GLY A 31 -6.77 -7.20 9.47
C GLY A 31 -6.47 -7.74 10.88
N ASP A 32 -7.36 -8.57 11.43
CA ASP A 32 -7.23 -9.17 12.75
C ASP A 32 -6.76 -10.64 12.70
N GLY A 33 -6.23 -11.09 11.56
CA GLY A 33 -5.78 -12.46 11.31
C GLY A 33 -4.35 -12.72 11.79
N ASP A 34 -3.98 -14.00 11.84
CA ASP A 34 -2.61 -14.42 12.17
C ASP A 34 -1.60 -14.01 11.10
N LEU A 35 -2.02 -14.01 9.82
CA LEU A 35 -1.19 -13.54 8.71
C LEU A 35 -0.91 -12.04 8.82
N ASP A 36 -1.93 -11.24 9.16
CA ASP A 36 -1.78 -9.80 9.36
C ASP A 36 -0.78 -9.51 10.49
N ARG A 37 -0.95 -10.18 11.65
CA ARG A 37 -0.03 -10.06 12.79
C ARG A 37 1.41 -10.44 12.44
N ALA A 38 1.61 -11.45 11.59
CA ALA A 38 2.94 -11.82 11.12
C ALA A 38 3.57 -10.71 10.27
N VAL A 39 2.78 -10.08 9.38
CA VAL A 39 3.26 -8.92 8.59
C VAL A 39 3.59 -7.75 9.50
N TYR A 40 2.73 -7.41 10.47
CA TYR A 40 2.98 -6.29 11.40
C TYR A 40 4.30 -6.47 12.16
N ARG A 41 4.55 -7.68 12.67
CA ARG A 41 5.81 -8.00 13.35
C ARG A 41 7.00 -7.86 12.40
N ARG A 42 6.88 -8.37 11.18
CA ARG A 42 7.95 -8.30 10.19
C ARG A 42 8.30 -6.86 9.81
N PHE A 43 7.31 -5.99 9.72
CA PHE A 43 7.54 -4.56 9.49
C PHE A 43 8.26 -3.91 10.68
N ASN A 44 7.89 -4.23 11.92
CA ASN A 44 8.62 -3.73 13.09
C ASN A 44 10.10 -4.16 13.09
N GLU A 45 10.39 -5.39 12.68
CA GLU A 45 11.77 -5.88 12.52
C GLU A 45 12.52 -5.12 11.43
N ILE A 46 11.92 -4.94 10.25
CA ILE A 46 12.54 -4.25 9.11
C ILE A 46 12.84 -2.79 9.44
N PHE A 47 11.92 -2.11 10.13
CA PHE A 47 12.06 -0.69 10.48
C PHE A 47 12.75 -0.47 11.83
N GLU A 48 13.12 -1.54 12.54
CA GLU A 48 13.81 -1.52 13.83
C GLU A 48 13.08 -0.69 14.91
N ARG A 49 11.75 -0.55 14.77
CA ARG A 49 10.88 0.18 15.70
C ARG A 49 9.44 -0.27 15.54
N GLU A 50 8.60 0.08 16.50
CA GLU A 50 7.15 -0.10 16.34
C GLU A 50 6.60 0.82 15.23
N VAL A 51 5.94 0.21 14.26
CA VAL A 51 5.22 0.87 13.16
C VAL A 51 3.80 0.34 13.06
N GLN A 52 2.90 1.17 12.54
CA GLN A 52 1.56 0.73 12.15
C GLN A 52 1.56 0.42 10.65
N VAL A 53 0.91 -0.68 10.28
CA VAL A 53 0.80 -1.13 8.89
C VAL A 53 -0.67 -1.13 8.50
N PHE A 54 -0.96 -0.54 7.34
CA PHE A 54 -2.29 -0.53 6.75
C PHE A 54 -2.17 -1.02 5.31
N PHE A 55 -2.95 -2.04 4.94
CA PHE A 55 -2.96 -2.57 3.59
C PHE A 55 -3.85 -1.71 2.69
N ALA A 56 -3.28 -1.22 1.59
CA ALA A 56 -4.00 -0.53 0.52
C ALA A 56 -3.87 -1.31 -0.78
N ALA A 57 -4.91 -1.28 -1.62
CA ALA A 57 -4.91 -2.03 -2.88
C ALA A 57 -3.96 -1.45 -3.94
N THR A 58 -3.68 -0.14 -3.90
CA THR A 58 -2.86 0.56 -4.90
C THR A 58 -1.98 1.63 -4.25
N GLY A 59 -0.90 2.02 -4.96
CA GLY A 59 -0.03 3.12 -4.54
C GLY A 59 -0.78 4.46 -4.41
N THR A 60 -1.69 4.76 -5.35
CA THR A 60 -2.54 5.96 -5.30
C THR A 60 -3.40 6.01 -4.05
N ALA A 61 -4.03 4.90 -3.65
CA ALA A 61 -4.82 4.86 -2.42
C ALA A 61 -3.94 5.06 -1.17
N ALA A 62 -2.75 4.45 -1.14
CA ALA A 62 -1.80 4.64 -0.04
C ALA A 62 -1.36 6.10 0.09
N ASN A 63 -1.02 6.76 -1.02
CA ASN A 63 -0.66 8.18 -1.05
C ASN A 63 -1.83 9.05 -0.57
N ALA A 64 -3.02 8.87 -1.16
CA ALA A 64 -4.20 9.65 -0.81
C ALA A 64 -4.58 9.53 0.66
N LEU A 65 -4.62 8.31 1.21
CA LEU A 65 -4.91 8.11 2.63
C LEU A 65 -3.85 8.74 3.54
N SER A 66 -2.57 8.61 3.20
CA SER A 66 -1.48 9.20 4.00
C SER A 66 -1.58 10.72 4.03
N MET A 67 -1.90 11.34 2.90
CA MET A 67 -2.01 12.80 2.81
C MET A 67 -3.30 13.32 3.42
N ALA A 68 -4.41 12.59 3.32
CA ALA A 68 -5.65 12.91 4.03
C ALA A 68 -5.45 12.89 5.56
N ALA A 69 -4.64 11.96 6.07
CA ALA A 69 -4.35 11.85 7.49
C ALA A 69 -3.45 13.00 8.02
N LEU A 70 -2.62 13.60 7.16
CA LEU A 70 -1.64 14.62 7.53
C LEU A 70 -2.07 16.06 7.19
N ASN A 71 -2.93 16.24 6.19
CA ASN A 71 -3.39 17.55 5.74
C ASN A 71 -4.74 17.94 6.33
N ARG A 72 -5.18 19.15 5.95
CA ARG A 72 -6.48 19.71 6.28
C ARG A 72 -7.07 20.31 5.02
N ILE A 73 -8.40 20.47 5.03
CA ILE A 73 -9.13 21.05 3.91
C ILE A 73 -8.58 22.44 3.62
N GLY A 74 -8.12 22.65 2.38
CA GLY A 74 -7.48 23.89 1.93
C GLY A 74 -6.01 24.06 2.34
N GLY A 75 -5.38 23.00 2.85
CA GLY A 75 -3.96 22.95 3.17
C GLY A 75 -3.07 22.90 1.92
N ILE A 76 -1.78 23.17 2.10
CA ILE A 76 -0.78 23.16 1.02
C ILE A 76 0.20 22.02 1.27
N ALA A 77 0.29 21.10 0.30
CA ALA A 77 1.31 20.07 0.23
C ALA A 77 2.40 20.47 -0.78
N LEU A 78 3.66 20.39 -0.37
CA LEU A 78 4.80 20.62 -1.26
C LEU A 78 5.29 19.28 -1.80
N CYS A 79 5.38 19.16 -3.13
CA CYS A 79 5.96 18.00 -3.81
C CYS A 79 6.76 18.45 -5.04
N HIS A 80 7.58 17.55 -5.58
CA HIS A 80 8.27 17.80 -6.84
C HIS A 80 7.25 17.90 -7.99
N SER A 81 7.53 18.69 -9.03
CA SER A 81 6.63 18.87 -10.17
C SER A 81 6.29 17.57 -10.90
N GLU A 82 7.20 16.59 -10.84
CA GLU A 82 7.05 15.25 -11.45
C GLU A 82 6.69 14.16 -10.42
N ALA A 83 6.30 14.52 -9.20
CA ALA A 83 5.88 13.53 -8.22
C ALA A 83 4.61 12.80 -8.72
N HIS A 84 4.57 11.47 -8.58
CA HIS A 84 3.46 10.64 -9.04
C HIS A 84 2.08 11.15 -8.55
N MET A 85 2.01 11.57 -7.28
CA MET A 85 0.81 12.19 -6.69
C MET A 85 0.31 13.46 -7.40
N ASN A 86 1.21 14.17 -8.10
CA ASN A 86 0.90 15.39 -8.84
C ASN A 86 0.53 15.08 -10.30
N VAL A 87 1.15 14.09 -10.94
CA VAL A 87 1.05 13.87 -12.39
C VAL A 87 0.18 12.66 -12.80
N ASP A 88 0.19 11.58 -12.02
CA ASP A 88 -0.33 10.26 -12.44
C ASP A 88 -1.45 9.71 -11.53
N GLU A 89 -1.91 10.51 -10.58
CA GLU A 89 -2.94 10.11 -9.60
C GLU A 89 -4.28 10.85 -9.77
N PHE A 90 -4.46 11.55 -10.90
CA PHE A 90 -5.72 12.18 -11.32
C PHE A 90 -6.39 13.06 -10.23
N GLY A 91 -5.59 13.76 -9.43
CA GLY A 91 -6.11 14.60 -8.35
C GLY A 91 -6.77 13.82 -7.21
N ALA A 92 -6.45 12.54 -7.03
CA ALA A 92 -6.87 11.72 -5.88
C ALA A 92 -6.62 12.42 -4.53
N MET A 93 -5.69 13.37 -4.54
CA MET A 93 -5.27 14.13 -3.39
C MET A 93 -6.08 15.40 -3.10
N GLY A 94 -7.03 15.77 -3.97
CA GLY A 94 -7.72 17.06 -3.91
C GLY A 94 -8.93 17.13 -2.97
N PHE A 95 -9.27 16.04 -2.27
CA PHE A 95 -10.53 15.92 -1.53
C PHE A 95 -10.43 16.09 -0.01
N TYR A 96 -9.29 16.55 0.52
CA TYR A 96 -9.06 16.64 1.96
C TYR A 96 -8.36 17.91 2.42
#